data_AF-A0A1W9J108-F1
#
_entry.id   AF-A0A1W9J108-F1
#
_cell.length_a   1.000
_cell.length_b   1.000
_cell.length_c   1.000
_cell.angle_alpha   90.00
_cell.angle_beta   90.00
_cell.angle_gamma   90.00
#
_symmetry.space_group_name_H-M   'P 1'
#
loop_
_entity.id
_entity.type
_entity.pdbx_description
1 polymer ?
#
loop_
_entity_poly.entity_id
_entity_poly.type
_entity_poly.pdbx_seq_one_letter_code
_entity_poly.pdbx_strand_id
1 'polypeptide(L)'
;MLFLAKLCGILTLVWFYLTAKNNGGPLINWSVIGLIGYWLTWWLSKMLIVVPLAGMVTKHSVTEFLLTQLPVFVALAACYLIRKKLIASLPAAGQ
;
A
#
# COMPACT_ATOMS: atom_id res chain seq x y z
N MET A 1 -12.01 -4.05 12.85
CA MET A 1 -11.23 -4.56 11.70
C MET A 1 -10.32 -3.48 11.09
N LEU A 2 -9.37 -2.93 11.85
CA LEU A 2 -8.40 -1.91 11.35
C LEU A 2 -6.96 -2.19 11.81
N PHE A 3 -6.73 -3.29 12.53
CA PHE A 3 -5.43 -3.57 13.11
C PHE A 3 -4.42 -4.01 12.03
N LEU A 4 -4.84 -4.89 11.12
CA LEU A 4 -3.99 -5.34 10.02
C LEU A 4 -3.66 -4.21 9.04
N ALA A 5 -4.64 -3.34 8.76
CA ALA A 5 -4.45 -2.13 8.00
C ALA A 5 -3.38 -1.20 8.61
N LYS A 6 -3.50 -0.93 9.91
CA LYS A 6 -2.53 -0.11 10.65
C LYS A 6 -1.14 -0.76 10.63
N LEU A 7 -1.04 -2.06 10.88
CA LEU A 7 0.22 -2.79 10.81
C LEU A 7 0.84 -2.75 9.41
N CYS A 8 0.05 -2.96 8.36
CA CYS A 8 0.51 -2.87 6.98
C CYS A 8 0.95 -1.45 6.59
N GLY A 9 0.27 -0.41 7.10
CA GLY A 9 0.68 0.99 6.93
C GLY A 9 2.03 1.28 7.59
N ILE A 10 2.25 0.78 8.81
CA ILE A 10 3.54 0.93 9.51
C ILE A 10 4.63 0.11 8.81
N LEU A 11 4.32 -1.11 8.38
CA LEU A 11 5.24 -1.98 7.62
C LEU A 11 5.64 -1.33 6.29
N THR A 12 4.71 -0.74 5.55
CA THR A 12 5.02 -0.02 4.30
C THR A 12 5.92 1.18 4.58
N LEU A 13 5.68 1.94 5.65
CA LEU A 13 6.59 2.99 6.11
C LEU A 13 8.02 2.48 6.35
N VAL A 14 8.16 1.46 7.18
CA VAL A 14 9.48 0.85 7.50
C VAL A 14 10.14 0.28 6.25
N TRP A 15 9.36 -0.31 5.35
CA TRP A 15 9.86 -0.90 4.12
C TRP A 15 10.37 0.14 3.13
N PHE A 16 9.65 1.25 2.96
CA PHE A 16 10.10 2.38 2.15
C PHE A 16 11.33 3.05 2.77
N TYR A 17 11.37 3.20 4.10
CA TYR A 17 12.51 3.74 4.84
C TYR A 17 13.79 2.89 4.65
N LEU A 18 13.70 1.58 4.88
CA LEU A 18 14.82 0.65 4.67
C LEU A 18 15.28 0.65 3.21
N THR A 19 14.33 0.74 2.27
CA THR A 19 14.67 0.80 0.84
C THR A 19 15.42 2.07 0.49
N ALA A 20 14.96 3.22 0.98
CA ALA A 20 15.65 4.49 0.75
C ALA A 20 17.07 4.45 1.35
N LYS A 21 17.21 3.94 2.59
CA LYS A 21 18.51 3.75 3.24
C LYS A 21 19.46 2.88 2.42
N ASN A 22 18.97 1.75 1.90
CA ASN A 22 19.80 0.81 1.12
C ASN A 22 20.18 1.34 -0.27
N ASN A 23 19.39 2.26 -0.84
CA ASN A 23 19.63 2.82 -2.17
C ASN A 23 20.19 4.26 -2.13
N GLY A 24 20.60 4.76 -0.95
CA GLY A 24 21.17 6.11 -0.79
C GLY A 24 20.19 7.26 -1.06
N GLY A 25 18.88 6.99 -1.09
CA GLY A 25 17.84 7.97 -1.43
C GLY A 25 17.34 8.77 -0.21
N PRO A 26 16.62 9.89 -0.45
CA PRO A 26 16.06 10.73 0.61
C PRO A 26 14.97 9.97 1.40
N LEU A 27 15.33 9.54 2.61
CA LEU A 27 14.54 8.62 3.45
C LEU A 27 13.13 9.14 3.75
N ILE A 28 13.00 10.42 4.10
CA ILE A 28 11.72 11.03 4.46
C ILE A 28 10.80 11.10 3.23
N ASN A 29 11.31 11.51 2.06
CA ASN A 29 10.52 11.59 0.84
C ASN A 29 9.97 10.22 0.43
N TRP A 30 10.79 9.18 0.50
CA TRP A 30 10.36 7.82 0.14
C TRP A 30 9.31 7.28 1.10
N SER A 31 9.48 7.49 2.40
CA SER A 31 8.50 7.15 3.43
C SER A 31 7.16 7.86 3.19
N VAL A 32 7.19 9.16 2.88
CA VAL A 32 5.98 9.95 2.60
C VAL A 32 5.29 9.45 1.32
N ILE A 33 6.04 9.16 0.26
CA ILE A 33 5.49 8.62 -0.99
C ILE A 33 4.85 7.24 -0.76
N GLY A 34 5.49 6.37 0.03
CA GLY A 34 4.93 5.07 0.40
C GLY A 34 3.62 5.20 1.18
N LEU A 35 3.54 6.16 2.12
CA LEU A 35 2.36 6.43 2.94
C LEU A 35 1.21 7.02 2.11
N ILE A 36 1.51 8.00 1.25
CA ILE A 36 0.54 8.58 0.31
C ILE A 36 0.04 7.49 -0.66
N GLY A 37 0.94 6.68 -1.21
CA GLY A 37 0.59 5.57 -2.10
C GLY A 37 -0.30 4.53 -1.45
N TYR A 38 0.00 4.14 -0.21
CA TYR A 38 -0.84 3.25 0.59
C TYR A 38 -2.23 3.85 0.83
N TRP A 39 -2.27 5.11 1.25
CA TRP A 39 -3.52 5.82 1.53
C TRP A 39 -4.41 5.96 0.28
N LEU A 40 -3.82 6.35 -0.85
CA LEU A 40 -4.52 6.54 -2.11
C LEU A 40 -5.06 5.20 -2.62
N THR A 41 -4.24 4.14 -2.57
CA THR A 41 -4.64 2.80 -3.01
C THR A 41 -5.72 2.20 -2.11
N TRP A 42 -5.63 2.41 -0.79
CA TRP A 42 -6.69 2.03 0.14
C TRP A 42 -8.05 2.62 -0.26
N TRP A 43 -8.06 3.93 -0.54
CA TRP A 43 -9.29 4.63 -0.92
C TRP A 43 -9.83 4.12 -2.28
N LEU A 44 -8.94 3.92 -3.25
CA LEU A 44 -9.26 3.37 -4.56
C LEU A 44 -9.86 1.97 -4.46
N SER A 45 -9.23 1.08 -3.70
CA SER A 45 -9.72 -0.29 -3.49
C SER A 45 -11.05 -0.31 -2.76
N LYS A 46 -11.28 0.58 -1.79
CA LYS A 46 -12.56 0.67 -1.12
C LYS A 46 -13.67 1.04 -2.11
N MET A 47 -13.44 2.03 -2.98
CA MET A 47 -14.44 2.46 -3.97
C MET A 47 -14.64 1.45 -5.11
N LEU A 48 -13.57 0.85 -5.64
CA LEU A 48 -13.66 -0.05 -6.80
C LEU A 48 -14.03 -1.49 -6.45
N ILE A 49 -13.70 -1.94 -5.24
CA ILE A 49 -13.91 -3.33 -4.84
C ILE A 49 -14.98 -3.39 -3.77
N VAL A 50 -14.79 -2.69 -2.64
CA VAL A 50 -15.67 -2.88 -1.49
C VAL A 50 -17.08 -2.37 -1.75
N VAL A 51 -17.24 -1.20 -2.36
CA VAL A 51 -18.56 -0.61 -2.66
C VAL A 51 -19.39 -1.45 -3.63
N PRO A 52 -18.91 -1.83 -4.83
CA PRO A 52 -19.71 -2.63 -5.75
C PRO A 52 -19.94 -4.05 -5.24
N LEU A 53 -18.94 -4.66 -4.59
CA LEU A 53 -19.04 -6.03 -4.11
C LEU A 53 -19.93 -6.15 -2.86
N ALA A 54 -20.02 -5.11 -2.02
CA ALA A 54 -20.98 -5.04 -0.91
C ALA A 54 -22.45 -5.01 -1.38
N GLY A 55 -22.72 -4.52 -2.61
CA GLY A 55 -24.05 -4.55 -3.21
C GLY A 55 -24.44 -5.91 -3.79
N MET A 56 -23.47 -6.78 -4.09
CA MET A 56 -23.69 -8.08 -4.75
C MET A 56 -23.56 -9.29 -3.82
N VAL A 57 -23.00 -9.11 -2.63
CA VAL A 57 -22.72 -10.19 -1.67
C VAL A 57 -23.81 -10.29 -0.62
N THR A 58 -24.38 -11.49 -0.45
CA THR A 58 -25.25 -11.83 0.68
C THR A 58 -24.43 -11.82 1.98
N LYS A 59 -25.01 -11.25 3.05
CA LYS A 59 -24.37 -11.05 4.36
C LYS A 59 -23.96 -12.39 5.01
N HIS A 60 -22.76 -12.86 4.68
CA HIS A 60 -22.15 -14.03 5.30
C HIS A 60 -20.83 -13.59 5.93
N SER A 61 -20.61 -13.94 7.20
CA SER A 61 -19.50 -13.39 8.02
C SER A 61 -18.10 -13.62 7.43
N VAL A 62 -17.93 -14.68 6.63
CA VAL A 62 -16.66 -14.99 5.94
C VAL A 62 -16.41 -14.04 4.78
N THR A 63 -17.45 -13.68 4.03
CA THR A 63 -17.34 -12.80 2.86
C THR A 63 -17.05 -11.37 3.29
N GLU A 64 -17.68 -10.89 4.38
CA GLU A 64 -17.33 -9.59 4.98
C GLU A 64 -15.87 -9.54 5.44
N PHE A 65 -15.36 -10.62 6.03
CA PHE A 65 -13.97 -10.70 6.43
C PHE A 65 -13.03 -10.59 5.22
N LEU A 66 -13.26 -11.36 4.14
CA LEU A 66 -12.46 -11.27 2.92
C LEU A 66 -12.53 -9.89 2.25
N LEU A 67 -13.72 -9.29 2.21
CA LEU A 67 -13.94 -7.95 1.69
C LEU A 67 -13.13 -6.88 2.43
N THR A 68 -12.95 -7.04 3.74
CA THR A 68 -12.15 -6.09 4.55
C THR A 68 -10.64 -6.27 4.38
N GLN A 69 -10.16 -7.45 3.94
CA GLN A 69 -8.74 -7.72 3.73
C GLN A 69 -8.27 -7.40 2.31
N LEU A 70 -9.16 -7.49 1.31
CA LEU A 70 -8.85 -7.23 -0.11
C LEU A 70 -8.15 -5.87 -0.37
N PRO A 71 -8.60 -4.75 0.23
CA PRO A 71 -7.94 -3.45 0.07
C PRO A 71 -6.49 -3.44 0.56
N VAL A 72 -6.17 -4.25 1.58
CA VAL A 72 -4.82 -4.33 2.16
C VAL A 72 -3.87 -4.99 1.16
N PHE A 73 -4.30 -6.07 0.50
CA PHE A 73 -3.49 -6.76 -0.51
C PHE A 73 -3.24 -5.88 -1.73
N VAL A 74 -4.26 -5.16 -2.20
CA VAL A 74 -4.12 -4.24 -3.34
C VAL A 74 -3.19 -3.08 -2.99
N ALA A 75 -3.33 -2.51 -1.79
CA ALA A 75 -2.43 -1.47 -1.29
C ALA A 75 -0.97 -1.96 -1.20
N LEU A 76 -0.74 -3.18 -0.73
CA LEU A 76 0.58 -3.81 -0.70
C LEU A 76 1.18 -3.99 -2.11
N ALA A 77 0.38 -4.48 -3.06
CA ALA A 77 0.80 -4.65 -4.45
C ALA A 77 1.17 -3.31 -5.11
N ALA A 78 0.34 -2.28 -4.91
CA ALA A 78 0.64 -0.93 -5.40
C ALA A 78 1.91 -0.36 -4.75
N CYS A 79 2.07 -0.51 -3.44
CA CYS A 79 3.30 -0.11 -2.74
C CYS A 79 4.54 -0.83 -3.29
N TYR A 80 4.44 -2.11 -3.63
CA TYR A 80 5.53 -2.86 -4.26
C TYR A 80 5.89 -2.28 -5.65
N LEU A 81 4.90 -1.94 -6.47
CA LEU A 81 5.12 -1.32 -7.79
C LEU A 81 5.71 0.09 -7.67
N ILE A 82 5.18 0.91 -6.75
CA ILE A 82 5.69 2.26 -6.47
C ILE A 82 7.15 2.15 -6.02
N ARG A 83 7.49 1.23 -5.11
CA ARG A 83 8.86 0.98 -4.66
C ARG A 83 9.77 0.62 -5.83
N LYS A 84 9.37 -0.34 -6.68
CA LYS A 84 10.16 -0.76 -7.85
C LYS A 84 10.39 0.41 -8.81
N LYS A 85 9.36 1.24 -9.04
CA LYS A 85 9.46 2.42 -9.90
C LYS A 85 10.33 3.51 -9.29
N LEU A 86 10.28 3.73 -7.97
CA LEU A 86 11.15 4.68 -7.28
C LEU A 86 12.62 4.27 -7.36
N ILE A 87 12.93 2.98 -7.15
CA ILE A 87 14.29 2.46 -7.32
C ILE A 87 14.79 2.66 -8.76
N ALA A 88 13.94 2.36 -9.75
CA ALA A 88 14.28 2.57 -11.17
C ALA A 88 14.37 4.06 -11.57
N SER A 89 13.75 4.97 -10.80
CA SER A 89 13.79 6.42 -11.05
C SER A 89 14.91 7.13 -10.28
N LEU A 90 15.63 6.41 -9.40
CA LEU A 90 16.88 6.95 -8.88
C LEU A 90 17.85 7.09 -10.06
N PRO A 91 18.44 8.27 -10.28
CA PRO A 91 19.58 8.33 -11.18
C PRO A 91 20.60 7.32 -10.65
N ALA A 92 21.12 6.46 -11.51
CA ALA A 92 22.30 5.68 -11.16
C ALA A 92 23.29 6.68 -10.56
N ALA A 93 23.64 6.51 -9.28
CA ALA A 93 24.58 7.40 -8.60
C ALA A 93 25.84 7.44 -9.47
N GLY A 94 26.03 8.57 -10.13
CA GLY A 94 26.84 8.69 -11.33
C GLY A 94 26.77 10.12 -11.85
N GLN A 95 27.03 11.07 -10.94
CA GLN A 95 27.73 12.33 -11.16
C GLN A 95 28.01 12.96 -9.80
#